data_AF-A0A2J4G8F7-F1
#
_entry.id   AF-A0A2J4G8F7-F1
#
_cell.length_a   1.000
_cell.length_b   1.000
_cell.length_c   1.000
_cell.angle_alpha   90.00
_cell.angle_beta   90.00
_cell.angle_gamma   90.00
#
_symmetry.space_group_name_H-M   'P 1'
#
loop_
_entity.id
_entity.type
_entity.pdbx_description
1 polymer ?
#
loop_
_entity_poly.entity_id
_entity_poly.type
_entity_poly.pdbx_seq_one_letter_code
_entity_poly.pdbx_strand_id
1 'polypeptide(L)'
;MTVNVEKILSELTDTERRVVEYFLRHGGSAKDIASALDVSERTVYKALYKYRKLAREHGLDPSAFYLRGALQQPSVQTRETQVAESAISQDIVDRIKKELLEEITEALEKSVREAVLSAFEEILVASETRIRAPPSVQRLPVTENVTDSPLLRRLIDSLERLNQNFESFSKKIELLHYSPALRNNINRPVFHEDEDPSPSGELPSFIKDNPWIEVLQRKYK
;
A
#
# COMPACT_ATOMS: atom_id res chain seq x y z
N MET A 1 1.92 -28.97 -10.01
CA MET A 1 2.02 -27.91 -11.05
C MET A 1 3.47 -27.52 -11.39
N THR A 2 4.50 -28.20 -10.87
CA THR A 2 5.93 -27.87 -11.07
C THR A 2 6.51 -28.35 -12.40
N VAL A 3 5.91 -29.38 -13.01
CA VAL A 3 6.44 -30.10 -14.18
C VAL A 3 6.57 -29.24 -15.44
N ASN A 4 5.78 -28.17 -15.60
CA ASN A 4 5.85 -27.31 -16.79
C ASN A 4 6.96 -26.25 -16.72
N VAL A 5 7.31 -25.78 -15.53
CA VAL A 5 8.35 -24.75 -15.37
C VAL A 5 9.74 -25.34 -15.62
N GLU A 6 9.99 -26.56 -15.15
CA GLU A 6 11.27 -27.24 -15.36
C GLU A 6 11.55 -27.53 -16.84
N LYS A 7 10.51 -27.88 -17.62
CA LYS A 7 10.63 -28.04 -19.07
C LYS A 7 11.02 -26.74 -19.77
N ILE A 8 10.35 -25.63 -19.42
CA ILE A 8 10.68 -24.30 -19.98
C ILE A 8 12.11 -23.89 -19.63
N LEU A 9 12.56 -24.16 -18.41
CA LEU A 9 13.92 -23.84 -17.97
C LEU A 9 14.99 -24.67 -18.69
N SER A 10 14.65 -25.86 -19.20
CA SER A 10 15.58 -26.72 -19.96
C SER A 10 15.87 -26.21 -21.37
N GLU A 11 14.99 -25.36 -21.93
CA GLU A 11 15.16 -24.77 -23.25
C GLU A 11 15.95 -23.43 -23.22
N LEU A 12 16.25 -22.93 -22.01
CA LEU A 12 17.07 -21.74 -21.81
C LEU A 12 18.55 -22.09 -21.71
N THR A 13 19.42 -21.14 -22.10
CA THR A 13 20.86 -21.28 -21.85
C THR A 13 21.17 -21.20 -20.36
N ASP A 14 22.33 -21.70 -19.92
CA ASP A 14 22.67 -21.71 -18.49
C ASP A 14 22.63 -20.33 -17.81
N THR A 15 23.03 -19.29 -18.54
CA THR A 15 22.97 -17.91 -18.03
C THR A 15 21.55 -17.38 -17.98
N GLU A 16 20.73 -17.66 -18.99
CA GLU A 16 19.31 -17.28 -19.04
C GLU A 16 18.52 -18.01 -17.94
N ARG A 17 18.78 -19.30 -17.74
CA ARG A 17 18.19 -20.13 -16.68
C ARG A 17 18.50 -19.58 -15.30
N ARG A 18 19.75 -19.22 -15.03
CA ARG A 18 20.17 -18.64 -13.73
C ARG A 18 19.47 -17.31 -13.44
N VAL A 19 19.28 -16.47 -14.45
CA VAL A 19 18.51 -15.22 -14.35
C VAL A 19 17.04 -15.49 -14.00
N VAL A 20 16.40 -16.40 -14.73
CA VAL A 20 14.97 -16.71 -14.52
C VAL A 20 14.76 -17.36 -13.16
N GLU A 21 15.64 -18.27 -12.75
CA GLU A 21 15.59 -18.92 -11.44
C GLU A 21 15.74 -17.90 -10.31
N TYR A 22 16.67 -16.96 -10.44
CA TYR A 22 16.82 -15.87 -9.48
C TYR A 22 15.56 -15.00 -9.44
N PHE A 23 14.98 -14.66 -10.59
CA PHE A 23 13.73 -13.91 -10.70
C PHE A 23 12.54 -14.64 -10.04
N LEU A 24 12.43 -15.96 -10.21
CA LEU A 24 11.35 -16.74 -9.61
C LEU A 24 11.47 -16.84 -8.07
N ARG A 25 12.71 -16.90 -7.55
CA ARG A 25 12.96 -17.04 -6.10
C ARG A 25 12.91 -15.71 -5.35
N HIS A 26 13.51 -14.66 -5.91
CA HIS A 26 13.70 -13.38 -5.22
C HIS A 26 12.80 -12.26 -5.79
N GLY A 27 12.38 -12.38 -7.05
CA GLY A 27 11.79 -11.27 -7.79
C GLY A 27 12.77 -10.09 -7.92
N GLY A 28 12.23 -8.89 -8.12
CA GLY A 28 13.03 -7.65 -8.16
C GLY A 28 13.04 -6.97 -9.53
N SER A 29 13.74 -5.83 -9.62
CA SER A 29 13.92 -5.11 -10.88
C SER A 29 15.03 -5.76 -11.72
N ALA A 30 15.05 -5.46 -13.03
CA ALA A 30 16.11 -5.96 -13.90
C ALA A 30 17.52 -5.53 -13.44
N LYS A 31 17.62 -4.36 -12.81
CA LYS A 31 18.86 -3.80 -12.26
C LYS A 31 19.36 -4.59 -11.04
N ASP A 32 18.45 -5.00 -10.16
CA ASP A 32 18.80 -5.77 -8.97
C ASP A 32 19.31 -7.17 -9.35
N ILE A 33 18.62 -7.81 -10.31
CA ILE A 33 18.99 -9.13 -10.82
C ILE A 33 20.33 -9.07 -11.56
N ALA A 34 20.53 -8.02 -12.36
CA ALA A 34 21.78 -7.76 -13.06
C ALA A 34 22.96 -7.64 -12.09
N SER A 35 22.77 -6.87 -11.00
CA SER A 35 23.80 -6.65 -9.99
C SER A 35 24.11 -7.91 -9.18
N ALA A 36 23.09 -8.73 -8.88
CA ALA A 36 23.26 -9.96 -8.10
C ALA A 36 23.94 -11.10 -8.87
N LEU A 37 23.75 -11.15 -10.20
CA LEU A 37 24.27 -12.22 -11.06
C LEU A 37 25.47 -11.80 -11.92
N ASP A 38 25.97 -10.58 -11.72
CA ASP A 38 27.06 -9.97 -12.50
C ASP A 38 26.84 -10.05 -14.03
N VAL A 39 25.64 -9.67 -14.47
CA VAL A 39 25.23 -9.67 -15.88
C VAL A 39 24.60 -8.33 -16.25
N SER A 40 24.69 -7.95 -17.53
CA SER A 40 24.05 -6.72 -18.01
C SER A 40 22.52 -6.77 -17.87
N GLU A 41 21.89 -5.62 -17.60
CA GLU A 41 20.42 -5.50 -17.58
C GLU A 41 19.78 -6.00 -18.89
N ARG A 42 20.46 -5.79 -20.03
CA ARG A 42 20.02 -6.27 -21.34
C ARG A 42 19.93 -7.79 -21.39
N THR A 43 20.86 -8.50 -20.76
CA THR A 43 20.84 -9.95 -20.63
C THR A 43 19.62 -10.39 -19.81
N VAL A 44 19.31 -9.66 -18.74
CA VAL A 44 18.14 -9.94 -17.89
C VAL A 44 16.84 -9.78 -18.68
N TYR A 45 16.66 -8.66 -19.39
CA TYR A 45 15.48 -8.45 -20.23
C TYR A 45 15.34 -9.52 -21.32
N LYS A 46 16.44 -9.90 -21.98
CA LYS A 46 16.43 -10.94 -23.02
C LYS A 46 16.03 -12.30 -22.45
N ALA A 47 16.57 -12.67 -21.29
CA ALA A 47 16.22 -13.92 -20.60
C ALA A 47 14.74 -13.95 -20.21
N LEU A 48 14.24 -12.89 -19.57
CA LEU A 48 12.83 -12.79 -19.16
C LEU A 48 11.87 -12.72 -20.36
N TYR A 49 12.29 -12.12 -21.49
CA TYR A 49 11.52 -12.12 -22.73
C TYR A 49 11.40 -13.53 -23.30
N LYS A 50 12.52 -14.25 -23.43
CA LYS A 50 12.52 -15.64 -23.91
C LYS A 50 11.67 -16.55 -23.02
N TYR A 51 11.84 -16.45 -21.70
CA TYR A 51 11.04 -17.20 -20.74
C TYR A 51 9.54 -16.93 -20.90
N ARG A 52 9.12 -15.66 -21.02
CA ARG A 52 7.71 -15.31 -21.25
C ARG A 52 7.15 -15.76 -22.60
N LYS A 53 8.01 -15.90 -23.62
CA LYS A 53 7.62 -16.43 -24.93
C LYS A 53 7.37 -17.94 -24.82
N LEU A 54 8.33 -18.68 -24.25
CA LEU A 54 8.19 -20.12 -24.02
C LEU A 54 7.03 -20.45 -23.08
N ALA A 55 6.83 -19.64 -22.03
CA ALA A 55 5.69 -19.77 -21.14
C ALA A 55 4.35 -19.73 -21.91
N ARG A 56 4.19 -18.81 -22.88
CA ARG A 56 2.99 -18.78 -23.74
C ARG A 56 2.84 -20.02 -24.60
N GLU A 57 3.92 -20.48 -25.21
CA GLU A 57 3.91 -21.67 -26.06
C GLU A 57 3.51 -22.92 -25.28
N HIS A 58 3.82 -22.97 -23.98
CA HIS A 58 3.40 -24.02 -23.05
C HIS A 58 2.07 -23.73 -22.30
N GLY A 59 1.32 -22.70 -22.69
CA GLY A 59 0.00 -22.39 -22.14
C GLY A 59 -0.01 -21.74 -20.76
N LEU A 60 1.10 -21.11 -20.33
CA LEU A 60 1.20 -20.32 -19.11
C LEU A 60 1.03 -18.82 -19.43
N ASP A 61 0.21 -18.13 -18.63
CA ASP A 61 -0.04 -16.69 -18.79
C ASP A 61 1.19 -15.83 -18.36
N PRO A 62 1.79 -15.04 -19.27
CA PRO A 62 2.94 -14.16 -18.99
C PRO A 62 2.68 -13.05 -17.99
N SER A 63 1.41 -12.69 -17.78
CA SER A 63 0.97 -11.51 -17.02
C SER A 63 1.46 -11.56 -15.57
N ALA A 64 1.56 -12.76 -14.98
CA ALA A 64 2.11 -12.98 -13.66
C ALA A 64 3.63 -12.75 -13.55
N PHE A 65 4.34 -12.69 -14.68
CA PHE A 65 5.81 -12.67 -14.74
C PHE A 65 6.40 -11.32 -15.18
N TYR A 66 5.57 -10.27 -15.32
CA TYR A 66 6.08 -8.92 -15.57
C TYR A 66 6.69 -8.32 -14.29
N LEU A 67 7.81 -7.63 -14.45
CA LEU A 67 8.54 -6.97 -13.37
C LEU A 67 7.62 -5.95 -12.67
N ARG A 68 7.51 -6.02 -11.34
CA ARG A 68 6.63 -5.18 -10.50
C ARG A 68 6.79 -3.66 -10.69
N GLY A 69 7.89 -3.20 -11.29
CA GLY A 69 8.18 -1.78 -11.51
C GLY A 69 7.29 -1.07 -12.54
N ALA A 70 6.55 -1.79 -13.39
CA ALA A 70 5.67 -1.17 -14.40
C ALA A 70 4.29 -0.71 -13.87
N LEU A 71 3.98 -0.97 -12.60
CA LEU A 71 2.66 -0.69 -12.00
C LEU A 71 2.61 0.61 -11.17
N GLN A 72 3.70 1.39 -11.07
CA GLN A 72 3.79 2.59 -10.23
C GLN A 72 3.93 3.90 -11.04
N GLN A 73 3.06 4.16 -12.01
CA GLN A 73 2.87 5.53 -12.53
C GLN A 73 1.42 5.99 -12.33
N PRO A 74 1.16 6.93 -11.39
CA PRO A 74 -0.15 7.53 -11.24
C PRO A 74 -0.21 8.82 -12.07
N SER A 75 -0.93 8.81 -13.19
CA SER A 75 -1.36 10.05 -13.87
C SER A 75 -2.78 10.40 -13.45
N VAL A 76 -2.91 11.61 -12.92
CA VAL A 76 -4.08 12.26 -12.33
C VAL A 76 -4.96 12.91 -13.43
N GLN A 77 -6.30 12.96 -13.18
CA GLN A 77 -7.42 13.61 -13.93
C GLN A 77 -8.03 12.76 -15.07
N THR A 78 -9.34 12.46 -15.13
CA THR A 78 -10.50 13.38 -15.05
C THR A 78 -11.81 12.65 -14.72
N ARG A 79 -12.70 13.41 -14.08
CA ARG A 79 -14.14 13.27 -13.79
C ARG A 79 -15.04 12.70 -14.90
N GLU A 80 -16.14 12.08 -14.43
CA GLU A 80 -17.53 12.11 -14.92
C GLU A 80 -17.74 11.65 -16.39
N THR A 81 -18.29 10.47 -16.72
CA THR A 81 -19.63 9.97 -16.34
C THR A 81 -19.76 8.52 -16.85
N GLN A 82 -19.90 7.53 -15.97
CA GLN A 82 -20.72 6.35 -16.21
C GLN A 82 -21.43 6.01 -14.90
N VAL A 83 -22.72 6.35 -14.92
CA VAL A 83 -23.69 6.37 -13.85
C VAL A 83 -24.64 5.21 -14.14
N ALA A 84 -24.58 4.13 -13.35
CA ALA A 84 -25.72 3.27 -13.02
C ALA A 84 -25.32 2.06 -12.16
N GLU A 85 -24.16 1.44 -12.39
CA GLU A 85 -23.76 0.21 -11.65
C GLU A 85 -22.72 0.45 -10.54
N SER A 86 -21.92 1.53 -10.62
CA SER A 86 -20.96 1.91 -9.57
C SER A 86 -21.57 2.70 -8.41
N ALA A 87 -22.73 3.34 -8.62
CA ALA A 87 -23.39 4.17 -7.61
C ALA A 87 -23.82 3.37 -6.37
N ILE A 88 -24.26 2.12 -6.55
CA ILE A 88 -24.71 1.28 -5.43
C ILE A 88 -23.51 0.90 -4.54
N SER A 89 -22.36 0.55 -5.12
CA SER A 89 -21.16 0.21 -4.34
C SER A 89 -20.53 1.46 -3.71
N GLN A 90 -20.57 2.60 -4.39
CA GLN A 90 -19.97 3.83 -3.87
C GLN A 90 -20.81 4.47 -2.76
N ASP A 91 -22.15 4.42 -2.87
CA ASP A 91 -23.06 4.85 -1.79
C ASP A 91 -22.96 3.95 -0.54
N ILE A 92 -22.78 2.63 -0.73
CA ILE A 92 -22.55 1.70 0.40
C ILE A 92 -21.19 2.01 1.06
N VAL A 93 -20.14 2.20 0.28
CA VAL A 93 -18.81 2.53 0.79
C VAL A 93 -18.81 3.89 1.50
N ASP A 94 -19.53 4.87 0.96
CA ASP A 94 -19.60 6.21 1.55
C ASP A 94 -20.49 6.23 2.79
N ARG A 95 -21.50 5.35 2.90
CA ARG A 95 -22.22 5.09 4.16
C ARG A 95 -21.30 4.46 5.21
N ILE A 96 -20.56 3.41 4.85
CA ILE A 96 -19.63 2.73 5.78
C ILE A 96 -18.55 3.70 6.26
N LYS A 97 -18.01 4.53 5.36
CA LYS A 97 -17.03 5.56 5.75
C LYS A 97 -17.64 6.59 6.70
N LYS A 98 -18.87 7.05 6.46
CA LYS A 98 -19.53 8.01 7.35
C LYS A 98 -19.82 7.40 8.71
N GLU A 99 -20.32 6.17 8.75
CA GLU A 99 -20.61 5.44 9.98
C GLU A 99 -19.34 5.19 10.81
N LEU A 100 -18.25 4.74 10.15
CA LEU A 100 -16.96 4.57 10.82
C LEU A 100 -16.34 5.88 11.27
N LEU A 101 -16.48 6.97 10.49
CA LEU A 101 -15.97 8.28 10.89
C LEU A 101 -16.75 8.80 12.10
N GLU A 102 -18.06 8.63 12.12
CA GLU A 102 -18.92 9.02 13.23
C GLU A 102 -18.54 8.22 14.50
N GLU A 103 -18.39 6.90 14.38
CA GLU A 103 -17.99 6.01 15.48
C GLU A 103 -16.56 6.32 15.99
N ILE A 104 -15.62 6.59 15.09
CA ILE A 104 -14.26 7.00 15.48
C ILE A 104 -14.27 8.36 16.18
N THR A 105 -15.04 9.33 15.67
CA THR A 105 -15.14 10.65 16.32
C THR A 105 -15.82 10.56 17.67
N GLU A 106 -16.84 9.73 17.82
CA GLU A 106 -17.53 9.52 19.10
C GLU A 106 -16.62 8.80 20.11
N ALA A 107 -15.90 7.76 19.68
CA ALA A 107 -14.93 7.06 20.53
C ALA A 107 -13.78 7.99 20.95
N LEU A 108 -13.29 8.84 20.03
CA LEU A 108 -12.26 9.83 20.31
C LEU A 108 -12.77 10.91 21.26
N GLU A 109 -13.97 11.46 21.03
CA GLU A 109 -14.57 12.45 21.93
C GLU A 109 -14.79 11.88 23.33
N LYS A 110 -15.29 10.65 23.46
CA LYS A 110 -15.47 9.99 24.75
C LYS A 110 -14.14 9.78 25.46
N SER A 111 -13.13 9.29 24.75
CA SER A 111 -11.79 9.09 25.30
C SER A 111 -11.12 10.40 25.70
N VAL A 112 -11.25 11.46 24.90
CA VAL A 112 -10.72 12.79 25.21
C VAL A 112 -11.45 13.40 26.40
N ARG A 113 -12.79 13.32 26.45
CA ARG A 113 -13.57 13.81 27.61
C ARG A 113 -13.17 13.08 28.89
N GLU A 114 -13.01 11.76 28.83
CA GLU A 114 -12.59 10.95 29.98
C GLU A 114 -11.16 11.31 30.43
N ALA A 115 -10.22 11.45 29.48
CA ALA A 115 -8.84 11.86 29.77
C ALA A 115 -8.77 13.28 30.36
N VAL A 116 -9.58 14.21 29.84
CA VAL A 116 -9.64 15.59 30.32
C VAL A 116 -10.29 15.66 31.70
N LEU A 117 -11.40 14.95 31.93
CA LEU A 117 -12.05 14.88 33.25
C LEU A 117 -11.14 14.23 34.28
N SER A 118 -10.45 13.14 33.92
CA SER A 118 -9.46 12.49 34.79
C SER A 118 -8.29 13.43 35.12
N ALA A 119 -7.79 14.19 34.13
CA ALA A 119 -6.74 15.18 34.38
C ALA A 119 -7.22 16.34 35.27
N PHE A 120 -8.48 16.79 35.12
CA PHE A 120 -9.04 17.82 36.00
C PHE A 120 -9.28 17.32 37.42
N GLU A 121 -9.72 16.08 37.60
CA GLU A 121 -9.87 15.46 38.92
C GLU A 121 -8.51 15.30 39.60
N GLU A 122 -7.49 14.88 38.85
CA GLU A 122 -6.10 14.80 39.32
C GLU A 122 -5.57 16.18 39.75
N ILE A 123 -5.87 17.24 38.99
CA ILE A 123 -5.49 18.62 39.32
C ILE A 123 -6.26 19.13 40.54
N LEU A 124 -7.56 18.83 40.67
CA LEU A 124 -8.37 19.22 41.82
C LEU A 124 -7.86 18.55 43.10
N VAL A 125 -7.57 17.25 43.07
CA VAL A 125 -6.97 16.51 44.19
C VAL A 125 -5.56 17.04 44.53
N ALA A 126 -4.75 17.38 43.51
CA ALA A 126 -3.44 18.00 43.71
C ALA A 126 -3.53 19.44 44.27
N SER A 127 -4.66 20.13 44.05
CA SER A 127 -4.90 21.48 44.57
C SER A 127 -5.48 21.48 45.98
N GLU A 128 -6.39 20.54 46.32
CA GLU A 128 -6.94 20.38 47.67
C GLU A 128 -5.86 19.95 48.68
N THR A 129 -4.90 19.13 48.24
CA THR A 129 -3.73 18.77 49.06
C THR A 129 -2.80 19.96 49.33
N ARG A 130 -2.81 21.01 48.49
CA ARG A 130 -2.07 22.26 48.72
C ARG A 130 -2.78 23.26 49.63
N ILE A 131 -4.12 23.29 49.64
CA ILE A 131 -4.87 24.25 50.47
C ILE A 131 -4.88 23.83 51.96
N ARG A 132 -4.61 22.56 52.27
CA ARG A 132 -4.64 22.03 53.65
C ARG A 132 -3.34 22.19 54.45
N ALA A 133 -2.29 22.80 53.89
CA ALA A 133 -1.02 23.00 54.59
C ALA A 133 -0.92 24.43 55.19
N PRO A 134 -0.62 24.59 56.50
CA PRO A 134 -0.49 25.91 57.13
C PRO A 134 0.77 26.64 56.65
N PRO A 135 0.78 27.99 56.65
CA PRO A 135 1.89 28.77 56.11
C PRO A 135 3.04 28.78 57.11
N SER A 136 4.05 27.94 56.89
CA SER A 136 5.33 28.04 57.60
C SER A 136 6.38 28.57 56.63
N VAL A 137 6.64 29.86 56.76
CA VAL A 137 7.83 30.52 56.23
C VAL A 137 9.07 29.81 56.77
N GLN A 138 9.90 29.20 55.92
CA GLN A 138 11.35 29.16 56.11
C GLN A 138 12.11 28.57 54.90
N ARG A 139 12.86 29.48 54.26
CA ARG A 139 14.21 29.33 53.68
C ARG A 139 14.47 28.15 52.74
N LEU A 140 14.59 28.49 51.46
CA LEU A 140 15.29 27.70 50.44
C LEU A 140 16.81 27.77 50.66
N PRO A 141 17.50 26.62 50.71
CA PRO A 141 18.78 26.46 50.06
C PRO A 141 18.70 25.41 48.94
N VAL A 142 19.15 25.83 47.76
CA VAL A 142 20.13 25.12 46.91
C VAL A 142 19.87 23.62 46.60
N THR A 143 19.52 23.38 45.33
CA THR A 143 19.79 22.20 44.49
C THR A 143 19.32 20.82 44.97
N GLU A 144 18.09 20.44 44.62
CA GLU A 144 17.71 19.02 44.54
C GLU A 144 16.92 18.76 43.25
N ASN A 145 17.55 17.99 42.35
CA ASN A 145 16.98 17.04 41.41
C ASN A 145 15.80 17.51 40.52
N VAL A 146 16.15 18.17 39.42
CA VAL A 146 15.25 18.47 38.28
C VAL A 146 14.57 17.19 37.72
N THR A 147 15.09 16.00 38.03
CA THR A 147 14.53 14.69 37.66
C THR A 147 13.23 14.31 38.36
N ASP A 148 12.85 15.00 39.43
CA ASP A 148 11.61 14.71 40.18
C ASP A 148 10.44 15.62 39.78
N SER A 149 10.57 16.35 38.66
CA SER A 149 9.41 17.01 38.08
C SER A 149 8.42 15.94 37.59
N PRO A 150 7.21 15.87 38.16
CA PRO A 150 6.20 14.87 37.76
C PRO A 150 5.84 14.99 36.28
N LEU A 151 6.04 16.18 35.69
CA LEU A 151 5.91 16.43 34.26
C LEU A 151 6.94 15.68 33.43
N LEU A 152 8.19 15.59 33.88
CA LEU A 152 9.23 14.84 33.17
C LEU A 152 8.99 13.34 33.23
N ARG A 153 8.53 12.81 34.38
CA ARG A 153 8.12 11.41 34.50
C ARG A 153 6.94 11.09 33.57
N ARG A 154 5.92 11.95 33.54
CA ARG A 154 4.78 11.81 32.63
C ARG A 154 5.19 11.90 31.16
N LEU A 155 6.20 12.71 30.84
CA LEU A 155 6.74 12.82 29.48
C LEU A 155 7.52 11.55 29.11
N ILE A 156 8.33 11.01 30.01
CA ILE A 156 9.03 9.72 29.84
C ILE A 156 8.01 8.59 29.63
N ASP A 157 6.98 8.49 30.46
CA ASP A 157 5.91 7.48 30.32
C ASP A 157 5.17 7.63 28.99
N SER A 158 4.92 8.88 28.56
CA SER A 158 4.28 9.15 27.26
C SER A 158 5.17 8.75 26.07
N LEU A 159 6.49 8.96 26.17
CA LEU A 159 7.47 8.55 25.18
C LEU A 159 7.61 7.03 25.12
N GLU A 160 7.60 6.35 26.27
CA GLU A 160 7.62 4.89 26.33
C GLU A 160 6.36 4.28 25.71
N ARG A 161 5.17 4.81 26.03
CA ARG A 161 3.91 4.38 25.40
C ARG A 161 3.91 4.62 23.89
N LEU A 162 4.44 5.75 23.45
CA LEU A 162 4.55 6.07 22.04
C LEU A 162 5.51 5.11 21.33
N ASN A 163 6.64 4.79 21.95
CA ASN A 163 7.60 3.82 21.41
C ASN A 163 7.01 2.41 21.33
N GLN A 164 6.27 1.96 22.36
CA GLN A 164 5.53 0.69 22.34
C GLN A 164 4.46 0.65 21.25
N ASN A 165 3.78 1.79 21.00
CA ASN A 165 2.82 1.91 19.92
C ASN A 165 3.51 1.82 18.55
N PHE A 166 4.67 2.46 18.37
CA PHE A 166 5.47 2.34 17.15
C PHE A 166 5.92 0.90 16.91
N GLU A 167 6.41 0.19 17.93
CA GLU A 167 6.76 -1.22 17.79
C GLU A 167 5.56 -2.10 17.44
N SER A 168 4.42 -1.87 18.10
CA SER A 168 3.18 -2.62 17.83
C SER A 168 2.65 -2.36 16.43
N PHE A 169 2.75 -1.11 15.97
CA PHE A 169 2.39 -0.72 14.61
C PHE A 169 3.35 -1.31 13.57
N SER A 170 4.66 -1.29 13.84
CA SER A 170 5.68 -1.92 13.00
C SER A 170 5.42 -3.42 12.86
N LYS A 171 5.13 -4.11 13.96
CA LYS A 171 4.73 -5.54 13.96
C LYS A 171 3.43 -5.77 13.17
N LYS A 172 2.43 -4.90 13.28
CA LYS A 172 1.18 -5.00 12.49
C LYS A 172 1.43 -4.75 11.00
N ILE A 173 2.28 -3.81 10.63
CA ILE A 173 2.69 -3.60 9.24
C ILE A 173 3.43 -4.81 8.69
N GLU A 174 4.35 -5.39 9.47
CA GLU A 174 5.03 -6.63 9.10
C GLU A 174 4.01 -7.75 8.88
N LEU A 175 3.07 -7.95 9.80
CA LEU A 175 1.99 -8.94 9.64
C LEU A 175 1.13 -8.69 8.39
N LEU A 176 0.85 -7.43 8.05
CA LEU A 176 0.15 -7.07 6.81
C LEU A 176 0.99 -7.35 5.56
N HIS A 177 2.32 -7.14 5.63
CA HIS A 177 3.25 -7.51 4.56
C HIS A 177 3.34 -9.03 4.36
N TYR A 178 3.19 -9.82 5.43
CA TYR A 178 3.17 -11.27 5.38
C TYR A 178 1.79 -11.87 5.06
N SER A 179 0.71 -11.08 5.03
CA SER A 179 -0.64 -11.57 4.71
C SER A 179 -0.81 -11.84 3.21
N PRO A 180 -0.96 -13.12 2.78
CA PRO A 180 -1.10 -13.47 1.37
C PRO A 180 -2.49 -13.13 0.79
N ALA A 181 -3.49 -12.84 1.63
CA ALA A 181 -4.88 -12.61 1.23
C ALA A 181 -5.09 -11.29 0.46
N LEU A 182 -4.33 -10.23 0.78
CA LEU A 182 -4.44 -8.94 0.09
C LEU A 182 -3.64 -8.88 -1.22
N ARG A 183 -2.66 -9.77 -1.42
CA ARG A 183 -1.87 -9.83 -2.66
C ARG A 183 -2.63 -10.46 -3.84
N ASN A 184 -3.59 -11.34 -3.58
CA ASN A 184 -4.26 -12.11 -4.63
C ASN A 184 -5.47 -11.40 -5.26
N ASN A 185 -6.03 -10.38 -4.61
CA ASN A 185 -7.32 -9.81 -5.03
C ASN A 185 -7.24 -8.54 -5.89
N ILE A 186 -6.03 -8.02 -6.16
CA ILE A 186 -5.84 -6.75 -6.88
C ILE A 186 -5.54 -6.95 -8.39
N ASN A 187 -5.26 -8.19 -8.84
CA ASN A 187 -4.62 -8.43 -10.15
C ASN A 187 -5.43 -9.25 -11.18
N ARG A 188 -6.77 -9.19 -11.20
CA ARG A 188 -7.55 -9.93 -12.22
C ARG A 188 -8.24 -8.98 -13.22
N PRO A 189 -7.62 -8.64 -14.38
CA PRO A 189 -8.35 -8.12 -15.52
C PRO A 189 -8.98 -9.30 -16.28
N VAL A 190 -10.30 -9.24 -16.48
CA VAL A 190 -11.05 -10.17 -17.34
C VAL A 190 -10.96 -9.62 -18.77
N PHE A 191 -10.18 -10.28 -19.64
CA PHE A 191 -10.25 -10.07 -21.08
C PHE A 191 -11.03 -11.24 -21.69
N HIS A 192 -12.17 -10.93 -22.30
CA HIS A 192 -12.84 -11.79 -23.27
C HIS A 192 -12.10 -11.65 -24.60
N GLU A 193 -11.44 -12.71 -25.05
CA GLU A 193 -11.04 -12.89 -26.45
C GLU A 193 -12.04 -13.84 -27.10
N ASP A 194 -12.50 -13.48 -28.31
CA ASP A 194 -13.13 -14.25 -29.40
C ASP A 194 -13.84 -13.18 -30.28
N GLU A 195 -13.70 -13.01 -31.61
CA GLU A 195 -13.35 -13.85 -32.76
C GLU A 195 -13.00 -12.94 -33.98
N ASP A 196 -12.06 -13.43 -34.82
CA ASP A 196 -11.84 -13.27 -36.27
C ASP A 196 -11.77 -11.94 -37.07
N PRO A 197 -10.94 -11.91 -38.16
CA PRO A 197 -10.63 -10.71 -38.94
C PRO A 197 -11.47 -10.60 -40.22
N SER A 198 -12.08 -9.44 -40.49
CA SER A 198 -12.68 -9.14 -41.80
C SER A 198 -12.25 -7.76 -42.33
N PRO A 199 -11.94 -7.63 -43.64
CA PRO A 199 -11.28 -6.47 -44.22
C PRO A 199 -12.31 -5.47 -44.75
N SER A 200 -12.57 -4.44 -43.99
CA SER A 200 -13.20 -3.19 -44.44
C SER A 200 -12.77 -2.14 -43.43
N GLY A 201 -12.39 -0.95 -43.88
CA GLY A 201 -11.93 0.16 -43.01
C GLY A 201 -13.00 0.72 -42.08
N GLU A 202 -13.93 -0.10 -41.63
CA GLU A 202 -14.87 0.22 -40.58
C GLU A 202 -14.16 0.08 -39.24
N LEU A 203 -14.00 1.21 -38.58
CA LEU A 203 -13.59 1.29 -37.20
C LEU A 203 -14.48 0.33 -36.38
N PRO A 204 -13.90 -0.42 -35.42
CA PRO A 204 -14.66 -1.32 -34.55
C PRO A 204 -15.91 -0.65 -33.97
N SER A 205 -16.97 -1.43 -33.73
CA SER A 205 -18.28 -0.90 -33.29
C SER A 205 -18.20 -0.01 -32.03
N PHE A 206 -17.28 -0.31 -31.12
CA PHE A 206 -17.02 0.49 -29.90
C PHE A 206 -16.32 1.84 -30.15
N ILE A 207 -15.85 2.06 -31.38
CA ILE A 207 -15.16 3.28 -31.82
C ILE A 207 -16.10 4.14 -32.69
N LYS A 208 -17.10 3.54 -33.37
CA LYS A 208 -17.99 4.25 -34.32
C LYS A 208 -18.78 5.41 -33.69
N ASP A 209 -19.18 5.28 -32.43
CA ASP A 209 -19.95 6.31 -31.71
C ASP A 209 -19.10 7.11 -30.72
N ASN A 210 -17.78 7.12 -30.88
CA ASN A 210 -16.88 7.82 -29.99
C ASN A 210 -16.75 9.31 -30.40
N PRO A 211 -17.34 10.26 -29.64
CA PRO A 211 -17.34 11.69 -29.99
C PRO A 211 -15.92 12.31 -29.99
N TRP A 212 -14.94 11.61 -29.42
CA TRP A 212 -13.55 12.07 -29.37
C TRP A 212 -12.79 11.86 -30.67
N ILE A 213 -13.27 11.01 -31.57
CA ILE A 213 -12.60 10.78 -32.87
C ILE A 213 -12.63 12.03 -33.72
N GLU A 214 -13.74 12.76 -33.73
CA GLU A 214 -13.86 14.03 -34.46
C GLU A 214 -12.91 15.09 -33.90
N VAL A 215 -12.76 15.12 -32.56
CA VAL A 215 -11.83 16.02 -31.87
C VAL A 215 -10.38 15.67 -32.19
N LEU A 216 -10.06 14.38 -32.26
CA LEU A 216 -8.72 13.89 -32.60
C LEU A 216 -8.39 14.12 -34.07
N GLN A 217 -9.32 13.89 -35.00
CA GLN A 217 -9.12 14.14 -36.43
C GLN A 217 -8.89 15.63 -36.74
N ARG A 218 -9.52 16.54 -35.97
CA ARG A 218 -9.31 17.99 -36.12
C ARG A 218 -7.91 18.48 -35.71
N LYS A 219 -7.20 17.76 -34.84
CA LYS A 219 -5.84 18.14 -34.41
C LYS A 219 -4.75 17.77 -35.42
N TYR A 220 -5.07 16.91 -36.39
CA TYR A 220 -4.13 16.42 -37.40
C TYR A 220 -4.38 17.02 -38.80
N LYS A 221 -5.25 18.04 -38.91
CA LYS A 221 -5.43 18.88 -40.10
C LYS A 221 -4.88 20.26 -39.84
#